data_AF-W4QAP7-F1
#
_entry.id   AF-W4QAP7-F1
#
_cell.length_a   1.000
_cell.length_b   1.000
_cell.length_c   1.000
_cell.angle_alpha   90.00
_cell.angle_beta   90.00
_cell.angle_gamma   90.00
#
_symmetry.space_group_name_H-M   'P 1'
#
loop_
_entity.id
_entity.type
_entity.pdbx_description
1 polymer ?
#
loop_
_entity_poly.entity_id
_entity_poly.type
_entity_poly.pdbx_seq_one_letter_code
_entity_poly.pdbx_strand_id
1 'polypeptide(L)'
;MTREERKRREMPTWLIWILRILLAYVIFLAIILAITIISILITFSFVVVDLFTDSNRFGAISDQYLVPLSEFMWDLFTFLIPGL
;
A
#
# COMPACT_ATOMS: atom_id res chain seq x y z
N MET A 1 -51.38 -17.08 5.03
CA MET A 1 -50.33 -16.03 5.02
C MET A 1 -49.20 -16.53 4.14
N THR A 2 -49.27 -16.22 2.84
CA THR A 2 -48.66 -17.02 1.77
C THR A 2 -47.44 -16.31 1.16
N ARG A 3 -46.26 -16.93 1.35
CA ARG A 3 -45.10 -17.08 0.45
C ARG A 3 -44.44 -15.89 -0.27
N GLU A 4 -44.87 -14.64 -0.10
CA GLU A 4 -44.33 -13.53 -0.92
C GLU A 4 -43.11 -12.79 -0.33
N GLU A 5 -42.80 -12.92 0.96
CA GLU A 5 -41.74 -12.10 1.61
C GLU A 5 -40.32 -12.71 1.57
N ARG A 6 -40.09 -13.76 0.77
CA ARG A 6 -38.75 -14.35 0.58
C ARG A 6 -38.21 -14.19 -0.83
N LYS A 7 -38.50 -13.07 -1.48
CA LYS A 7 -37.58 -12.54 -2.50
C LYS A 7 -36.33 -12.03 -1.78
N ARG A 8 -35.57 -12.96 -1.20
CA ARG A 8 -34.16 -12.74 -0.87
C ARG A 8 -33.58 -12.18 -2.14
N ARG A 9 -33.06 -10.95 -2.05
CA ARG A 9 -32.18 -10.39 -3.07
C ARG A 9 -31.00 -11.35 -3.15
N GLU A 10 -31.12 -12.38 -3.98
CA GLU A 10 -30.01 -13.22 -4.37
C GLU A 10 -29.08 -12.29 -5.14
N MET A 11 -28.21 -11.60 -4.39
CA MET A 11 -27.17 -10.79 -4.99
C MET A 11 -26.40 -11.73 -5.91
N PRO A 12 -26.33 -11.42 -7.22
CA PRO A 12 -25.74 -12.33 -8.17
C PRO A 12 -24.32 -12.66 -7.70
N THR A 13 -24.02 -13.95 -7.62
CA THR A 13 -22.78 -14.44 -7.00
C THR A 13 -21.55 -13.83 -7.65
N TRP A 14 -21.63 -13.55 -8.96
CA TRP A 14 -20.57 -12.89 -9.72
C TRP A 14 -20.26 -11.46 -9.23
N LEU A 15 -21.26 -10.72 -8.76
CA LEU A 15 -21.10 -9.36 -8.24
C LEU A 15 -20.33 -9.36 -6.91
N ILE A 16 -20.59 -10.34 -6.05
CA ILE A 16 -19.87 -10.51 -4.78
C ILE A 16 -18.40 -10.87 -5.05
N TRP A 17 -18.15 -11.69 -6.07
CA TRP A 17 -16.79 -12.05 -6.48
C TRP A 17 -16.01 -10.85 -7.03
N ILE A 18 -16.61 -10.06 -7.93
CA ILE A 18 -15.99 -8.84 -8.45
C ILE A 18 -15.71 -7.86 -7.32
N LEU A 19 -16.66 -7.64 -6.41
CA LEU A 19 -16.47 -6.76 -5.27
C LEU A 19 -15.33 -7.23 -4.36
N ARG A 20 -15.19 -8.53 -4.15
CA ARG A 20 -14.10 -9.11 -3.35
C ARG A 20 -12.74 -8.93 -4.00
N ILE A 21 -12.64 -9.08 -5.33
CA ILE A 21 -11.41 -8.84 -6.08
C ILE A 21 -11.03 -7.35 -6.02
N LEU A 22 -12.01 -6.47 -6.22
CA LEU A 22 -11.82 -5.02 -6.13
C LEU A 22 -11.35 -4.61 -4.72
N LEU A 23 -11.95 -5.18 -3.68
CA LEU A 23 -11.58 -4.89 -2.29
C LEU A 23 -10.15 -5.39 -1.98
N ALA A 24 -9.79 -6.59 -2.45
CA ALA A 24 -8.44 -7.11 -2.30
C ALA A 24 -7.39 -6.21 -2.98
N TYR A 25 -7.72 -5.69 -4.16
CA TYR A 25 -6.89 -4.74 -4.88
C TYR A 25 -6.68 -3.42 -4.11
N VAL A 26 -7.76 -2.85 -3.55
CA VAL A 26 -7.68 -1.63 -2.73
C VAL A 26 -6.85 -1.87 -1.46
N ILE A 27 -7.01 -3.01 -0.81
CA ILE A 27 -6.20 -3.39 0.36
C ILE A 27 -4.72 -3.52 -0.03
N PHE A 28 -4.43 -4.13 -1.18
CA PHE A 28 -3.07 -4.27 -1.67
C PHE A 28 -2.42 -2.91 -1.94
N LEU A 29 -3.14 -1.98 -2.57
CA LEU A 29 -2.69 -0.59 -2.73
C LEU A 29 -2.43 0.10 -1.40
N ALA A 30 -3.33 -0.07 -0.42
CA ALA A 30 -3.15 0.49 0.91
C ALA A 30 -1.89 -0.04 1.61
N ILE A 31 -1.56 -1.33 1.42
CA ILE A 31 -0.34 -1.93 1.96
C ILE A 31 0.91 -1.31 1.32
N ILE A 32 0.94 -1.15 -0.01
CA ILE A 32 2.05 -0.50 -0.71
C ILE A 32 2.24 0.91 -0.16
N LEU A 33 1.17 1.69 -0.07
CA LEU A 33 1.22 3.05 0.46
C LEU A 33 1.73 3.09 1.91
N ALA A 34 1.27 2.16 2.76
CA ALA A 34 1.73 2.06 4.14
C ALA A 34 3.23 1.76 4.23
N ILE A 35 3.73 0.82 3.42
CA ILE A 35 5.16 0.49 3.36
C ILE A 35 5.98 1.70 2.92
N THR A 36 5.54 2.43 1.91
CA THR A 36 6.20 3.66 1.43
C THR A 36 6.29 4.70 2.54
N ILE A 37 5.18 4.97 3.24
CA ILE A 37 5.16 5.92 4.36
C ILE A 37 6.13 5.48 5.47
N ILE A 38 6.13 4.19 5.83
CA ILE A 38 7.04 3.64 6.85
C ILE A 38 8.50 3.81 6.41
N SER A 39 8.84 3.52 5.15
CA SER A 39 10.19 3.72 4.62
C SER A 39 10.64 5.18 4.74
N ILE A 40 9.78 6.13 4.39
CA ILE A 40 10.09 7.57 4.51
C ILE A 40 10.31 7.94 5.98
N LEU A 41 9.49 7.42 6.89
CA LEU A 41 9.57 7.69 8.33
C LEU A 41 10.88 7.15 8.94
N ILE A 42 11.28 5.95 8.54
CA ILE A 42 12.55 5.34 8.94
C ILE A 42 13.73 6.13 8.38
N THR A 43 13.69 6.47 7.08
CA THR A 43 14.69 7.31 6.41
C THR A 43 14.88 8.62 7.16
N PHE A 44 13.78 9.32 7.47
CA PHE A 44 13.82 10.57 8.21
C PHE A 44 14.40 10.39 9.62
N SER A 45 14.01 9.31 10.31
CA SER A 45 14.54 9.00 11.64
C SER A 45 16.05 8.75 11.60
N PHE A 46 16.55 8.05 10.59
CA PHE A 46 17.98 7.83 10.39
C PHE A 46 18.74 9.12 10.10
N VAL A 47 18.20 10.01 9.27
CA VAL A 47 18.80 11.34 9.02
C VAL A 47 18.89 12.16 10.31
N VAL A 48 17.85 12.12 11.15
CA VAL A 48 17.85 12.82 12.44
C VAL A 48 18.91 12.24 13.37
N VAL A 49 19.02 10.90 13.47
CA VAL A 49 20.05 10.26 14.30
C VAL A 49 21.44 10.62 13.78
N ASP A 50 21.68 10.58 12.48
CA ASP A 50 22.97 10.96 11.89
C ASP A 50 23.35 12.41 12.20
N LEU A 51 22.38 13.33 12.16
CA LEU A 51 22.59 14.75 12.50
C LEU A 51 23.07 14.93 13.95
N PHE A 52 22.60 14.10 14.88
CA PHE A 52 22.99 14.15 16.29
C PHE A 52 24.24 13.33 16.62
N THR A 53 24.61 12.36 15.77
CA THR A 53 25.67 11.38 16.06
C THR A 53 26.95 11.62 15.23
N ASP A 54 26.93 12.58 14.28
CA ASP A 54 28.05 12.93 13.38
C ASP A 54 28.64 11.71 12.62
N SER A 55 27.88 10.62 12.54
CA SER A 55 28.28 9.38 11.91
C SER A 55 27.56 9.25 10.57
N ASN A 56 28.25 9.39 9.43
CA ASN A 56 27.65 9.25 8.08
C ASN A 56 27.18 7.81 7.70
N ARG A 57 26.93 6.93 8.67
CA ARG A 57 26.64 5.51 8.41
C ARG A 57 25.17 5.24 8.16
N PHE A 58 24.24 5.94 8.80
CA PHE A 58 22.81 5.64 8.62
C PHE A 58 22.23 6.29 7.35
N GLY A 59 22.76 7.44 6.91
CA GLY A 59 22.47 8.08 5.63
C GLY A 59 22.90 7.20 4.46
N ALA A 60 24.09 6.59 4.52
CA ALA A 60 24.54 5.65 3.50
C ALA A 60 23.65 4.39 3.39
N ILE A 61 23.12 3.90 4.52
CA ILE A 61 22.15 2.78 4.53
C ILE A 61 20.82 3.22 3.91
N SER A 62 20.36 4.44 4.20
CA SER A 62 19.16 5.01 3.60
C SER A 62 19.27 5.11 2.09
N ASP A 63 20.37 5.67 1.58
CA ASP A 63 20.60 5.83 0.14
C ASP A 63 20.72 4.48 -0.58
N GLN A 64 21.34 3.48 0.08
CA GLN A 64 21.55 2.17 -0.54
C GLN A 64 20.28 1.30 -0.57
N TYR A 65 19.39 1.42 0.43
CA TYR A 65 18.26 0.50 0.58
C TYR A 65 16.88 1.16 0.59
N LEU A 66 16.73 2.33 1.22
CA LEU A 66 15.41 2.98 1.38
C LEU A 66 15.02 3.78 0.14
N VAL A 67 15.97 4.48 -0.48
CA VAL A 67 15.73 5.22 -1.73
C VAL A 67 15.29 4.27 -2.86
N PRO A 68 16.04 3.19 -3.19
CA PRO A 68 15.64 2.27 -4.27
C PRO A 68 14.35 1.51 -3.95
N LEU A 69 14.11 1.20 -2.68
CA LEU A 69 12.86 0.56 -2.26
C LEU A 69 11.67 1.50 -2.46
N SER A 70 11.82 2.79 -2.17
CA SER A 70 10.76 3.78 -2.37
C SER A 70 10.44 3.99 -3.85
N GLU A 71 11.46 4.04 -4.72
CA GLU A 71 11.30 4.10 -6.18
C GLU A 71 10.59 2.85 -6.72
N PHE A 72 11.01 1.66 -6.28
CA PHE A 72 10.37 0.42 -6.67
C PHE A 72 8.89 0.35 -6.24
N MET A 73 8.58 0.78 -5.00
CA MET A 73 7.19 0.84 -4.52
C MET A 73 6.37 1.86 -5.33
N TRP A 74 6.97 2.97 -5.73
CA TRP A 74 6.34 3.99 -6.56
C TRP A 74 6.07 3.49 -7.99
N ASP A 75 7.03 2.82 -8.62
CA ASP A 75 6.86 2.20 -9.93
C ASP A 75 5.79 1.11 -9.90
N LEU A 76 5.76 0.31 -8.84
CA LEU A 76 4.73 -0.72 -8.66
C LEU A 76 3.35 -0.10 -8.46
N PHE A 77 3.27 1.02 -7.74
CA PHE A 77 2.03 1.78 -7.55
C PHE A 77 1.52 2.41 -8.85
N THR A 78 2.38 3.08 -9.61
CA THR A 78 2.04 3.73 -10.89
C THR A 78 1.72 2.71 -11.99
N PHE A 79 2.40 1.57 -12.01
CA PHE A 79 2.02 0.45 -12.88
C PHE A 79 0.63 -0.09 -12.56
N LEU A 80 0.29 -0.15 -11.28
CA LEU A 80 -0.96 -0.74 -10.81
C LEU A 80 -2.15 0.19 -11.06
N ILE A 81 -1.97 1.51 -10.93
CA ILE A 81 -2.99 2.53 -11.22
C ILE A 81 -2.72 3.14 -12.61
N PRO A 82 -3.32 2.62 -13.69
CA PRO A 82 -3.13 3.19 -15.02
C PRO A 82 -3.72 4.60 -15.10
N GLY A 83 -2.89 5.58 -15.47
CA GLY A 83 -3.31 6.96 -15.75
C GLY A 83 -2.94 8.03 -14.71
N LEU A 84 -2.05 7.73 -13.76
CA LEU A 84 -1.32 8.75 -12.99
C LEU A 84 -0.19 9.38 -13.83
#